data_AF-A0A5B9YAQ1-F1
#
_entry.id   AF-A0A5B9YAQ1-F1
#
_cell.length_a   1.000
_cell.length_b   1.000
_cell.length_c   1.000
_cell.angle_alpha   90.00
_cell.angle_beta   90.00
_cell.angle_gamma   90.00
#
_symmetry.space_group_name_H-M   'P 1'
#
loop_
_entity.id
_entity.type
_entity.pdbx_description
1 polymer ?
#
loop_
_entity_poly.entity_id
_entity_poly.type
_entity_poly.pdbx_seq_one_letter_code
_entity_poly.pdbx_strand_id
1 'polypeptide(L)'
;MELYFGNIITSISSLSIISIWIYIGYTYIKRNTIKTWGRRVLCIVLWGLWVCILVATRDDYHYSVRAAMGESIEAGLFTLPSIQSRLCTLAGAVIGFAALSSLFIRKQGYWKVMFFILSSTIIFKTLLIEASRIIML
;
A
#
# COMPACT_ATOMS: atom_id res chain seq x y z
N MET A 1 -21.27 -6.46 7.42
CA MET A 1 -21.07 -6.93 6.02
C MET A 1 -21.10 -5.79 4.99
N GLU A 2 -21.67 -4.62 5.29
CA GLU A 2 -21.67 -3.46 4.37
C GLU A 2 -20.26 -2.93 4.04
N LEU A 3 -19.33 -2.99 5.00
CA LEU A 3 -17.96 -2.52 4.86
C LEU A 3 -17.08 -3.30 3.87
N TYR A 4 -17.50 -4.46 3.35
CA TYR A 4 -16.72 -5.24 2.38
C TYR A 4 -17.45 -5.50 1.06
N PHE A 5 -18.78 -5.55 1.04
CA PHE A 5 -19.58 -5.85 -0.15
C PHE A 5 -20.68 -4.82 -0.47
N GLY A 6 -20.78 -3.71 0.27
CA GLY A 6 -21.81 -2.69 0.05
C GLY A 6 -21.49 -1.69 -1.08
N ASN A 7 -20.25 -1.64 -1.59
CA ASN A 7 -19.81 -0.66 -2.59
C ASN A 7 -18.76 -1.27 -3.55
N ILE A 8 -18.88 -0.96 -4.85
CA ILE A 8 -17.96 -1.39 -5.91
C ILE A 8 -16.51 -1.04 -5.57
N ILE A 9 -16.26 0.16 -5.03
CA ILE A 9 -14.91 0.63 -4.67
C ILE A 9 -14.30 -0.26 -3.58
N THR A 10 -15.10 -0.65 -2.60
CA THR A 10 -14.69 -1.54 -1.51
C THR A 10 -14.29 -2.92 -2.02
N SER A 11 -15.11 -3.51 -2.89
CA SER A 11 -14.80 -4.80 -3.51
C SER A 11 -13.51 -4.75 -4.35
N ILE A 12 -13.36 -3.71 -5.17
CA ILE A 12 -12.17 -3.51 -6.01
C ILE A 12 -10.91 -3.35 -5.15
N SER A 13 -10.97 -2.56 -4.08
CA SER A 13 -9.81 -2.35 -3.20
C SER A 13 -9.35 -3.66 -2.52
N SER A 14 -10.29 -4.46 -2.00
CA SER A 14 -10.01 -5.72 -1.32
C SER A 14 -9.40 -6.74 -2.27
N LEU A 15 -9.97 -6.86 -3.48
CA LEU A 15 -9.41 -7.69 -4.55
C LEU A 15 -8.01 -7.20 -4.97
N SER A 16 -7.79 -5.89 -5.02
CA SER A 16 -6.48 -5.32 -5.37
C SER A 16 -5.42 -5.62 -4.31
N ILE A 17 -5.77 -5.58 -3.02
CA ILE A 17 -4.88 -5.98 -1.91
C ILE A 17 -4.52 -7.47 -2.02
N ILE A 18 -5.52 -8.34 -2.21
CA ILE A 18 -5.26 -9.78 -2.37
C ILE A 18 -4.39 -10.03 -3.60
N SER A 19 -4.66 -9.35 -4.70
CA SER A 19 -3.89 -9.49 -5.94
C SER A 19 -2.42 -9.10 -5.77
N ILE A 20 -2.12 -7.99 -5.07
CA ILE A 20 -0.72 -7.60 -4.83
C ILE A 20 -0.02 -8.58 -3.88
N TRP A 21 -0.71 -9.15 -2.90
CA TRP A 21 -0.15 -10.20 -2.03
C TRP A 21 0.17 -11.48 -2.81
N ILE A 22 -0.74 -11.92 -3.69
CA ILE A 22 -0.50 -13.06 -4.58
C ILE A 22 0.72 -12.79 -5.48
N TYR A 23 0.83 -11.59 -6.03
CA TYR A 23 1.98 -11.20 -6.85
C TYR A 23 3.30 -11.26 -6.07
N ILE A 24 3.32 -10.78 -4.83
CA ILE A 24 4.50 -10.84 -3.95
C ILE A 24 4.84 -12.30 -3.64
N GLY A 25 3.87 -13.11 -3.23
CA GLY A 25 4.06 -14.53 -2.92
C GLY A 25 4.58 -15.34 -4.10
N TYR A 26 3.99 -15.13 -5.28
CA TYR A 26 4.46 -15.74 -6.53
C TYR A 26 5.91 -15.35 -6.85
N THR A 27 6.25 -14.07 -6.69
CA THR A 27 7.60 -13.56 -6.95
C THR A 27 8.61 -14.14 -5.95
N TYR A 28 8.22 -14.31 -4.69
CA TYR A 28 9.04 -14.94 -3.66
C TYR A 28 9.35 -16.42 -3.98
N ILE A 29 8.34 -17.19 -4.43
CA ILE A 29 8.52 -18.60 -4.83
C ILE A 29 9.46 -18.71 -6.03
N LYS A 30 9.30 -17.85 -7.04
CA LYS A 30 10.10 -17.88 -8.28
C LYS A 30 11.41 -17.08 -8.21
N ARG A 31 11.83 -16.59 -7.03
CA ARG A 31 12.96 -15.67 -6.86
C ARG A 31 14.28 -16.14 -7.50
N ASN A 32 14.53 -17.45 -7.56
CA ASN A 32 15.79 -17.98 -8.12
C ASN A 32 15.78 -18.04 -9.65
N THR A 33 14.61 -17.97 -10.30
CA THR A 33 14.47 -18.02 -11.76
C THR A 33 14.38 -16.63 -12.39
N ILE A 34 14.19 -15.58 -11.58
CA ILE A 34 14.00 -14.21 -12.06
C ILE A 34 15.35 -13.59 -12.46
N LYS A 35 15.49 -13.29 -13.75
CA LYS A 35 16.66 -12.61 -14.33
C LYS A 35 16.56 -11.08 -14.29
N THR A 36 15.33 -10.55 -14.38
CA THR A 36 15.07 -9.10 -14.50
C THR A 36 14.27 -8.59 -13.30
N TRP A 37 14.96 -8.19 -12.25
CA TRP A 37 14.36 -7.66 -11.01
C TRP A 37 13.79 -6.26 -11.19
N GLY A 38 14.35 -5.44 -12.08
CA GLY A 38 13.85 -4.07 -12.33
C GLY A 38 12.39 -4.04 -12.79
N ARG A 39 11.98 -4.99 -13.65
CA ARG A 39 10.57 -5.11 -14.07
C ARG A 39 9.66 -5.45 -12.88
N ARG A 40 10.13 -6.31 -11.96
CA ARG A 40 9.36 -6.68 -10.77
C ARG A 40 9.21 -5.50 -9.80
N VAL A 41 10.28 -4.73 -9.61
CA VAL A 41 10.26 -3.48 -8.83
C VAL A 41 9.31 -2.46 -9.45
N LEU A 42 9.38 -2.25 -10.76
CA LEU A 42 8.47 -1.32 -11.44
C LEU A 42 7.00 -1.75 -11.28
N CYS A 43 6.70 -3.03 -11.49
CA CYS A 43 5.35 -3.57 -11.30
C CYS A 43 4.84 -3.37 -9.88
N ILE A 44 5.62 -3.69 -8.85
CA ILE A 44 5.15 -3.57 -7.46
C ILE A 44 4.99 -2.11 -7.02
N VAL A 45 5.79 -1.18 -7.53
CA VAL A 45 5.65 0.25 -7.25
C VAL A 45 4.36 0.80 -7.86
N LEU A 46 4.12 0.54 -9.15
CA LEU A 46 2.92 1.03 -9.84
C LEU A 46 1.64 0.40 -9.26
N TRP A 47 1.66 -0.91 -9.03
CA TRP A 47 0.51 -1.61 -8.45
C TRP A 47 0.30 -1.22 -6.99
N GLY A 48 1.37 -1.07 -6.21
CA GLY A 48 1.29 -0.61 -4.82
C GLY A 48 0.72 0.80 -4.71
N LEU A 49 1.09 1.70 -5.62
CA LEU A 49 0.50 3.05 -5.70
C LEU A 49 -0.99 2.97 -6.04
N TRP A 50 -1.37 2.17 -7.03
CA TRP A 50 -2.78 1.95 -7.39
C TRP A 50 -3.61 1.44 -6.22
N VAL A 51 -3.12 0.42 -5.50
CA VAL A 51 -3.76 -0.10 -4.28
C VAL A 51 -3.87 1.00 -3.22
N CYS A 52 -2.80 1.78 -3.02
CA CYS A 52 -2.79 2.86 -2.03
C CYS A 52 -3.85 3.91 -2.31
N ILE A 53 -4.05 4.29 -3.58
CA ILE A 53 -5.08 5.26 -3.98
C ILE A 53 -6.47 4.68 -3.73
N LEU A 54 -6.73 3.45 -4.18
CA LEU A 54 -8.03 2.81 -3.99
C LEU A 54 -8.41 2.67 -2.50
N VAL A 55 -7.45 2.27 -1.67
CA VAL A 55 -7.65 2.14 -0.22
C VAL A 55 -7.89 3.50 0.42
N ALA A 56 -7.14 4.53 0.04
CA ALA A 56 -7.34 5.88 0.56
C ALA A 56 -8.70 6.48 0.15
N THR A 57 -9.18 6.21 -1.07
CA THR A 57 -10.51 6.62 -1.54
C THR A 57 -11.60 5.85 -0.81
N ARG A 58 -11.45 4.53 -0.63
CA ARG A 58 -12.43 3.72 0.13
C ARG A 58 -12.57 4.17 1.58
N ASP A 59 -11.44 4.52 2.21
CA ASP A 59 -11.40 4.90 3.63
C ASP A 59 -11.65 6.39 3.84
N ASP A 60 -11.96 7.12 2.75
CA ASP A 60 -12.23 8.56 2.76
C ASP A 60 -11.11 9.38 3.42
N TYR A 61 -9.88 8.88 3.33
CA TYR A 61 -8.72 9.43 4.03
C TYR A 61 -8.38 10.87 3.62
N HIS A 62 -8.73 11.25 2.39
CA HIS A 62 -8.56 12.62 1.90
C HIS A 62 -9.39 13.64 2.71
N TYR A 63 -10.56 13.26 3.23
CA TYR A 63 -11.33 14.12 4.14
C TYR A 63 -10.64 14.27 5.49
N SER A 64 -9.98 13.23 6.02
CA SER A 64 -9.19 13.32 7.25
C SER A 64 -8.02 14.32 7.14
N VAL A 65 -7.40 14.42 5.96
CA VAL A 65 -6.37 15.43 5.69
C VAL A 65 -6.97 16.83 5.68
N ARG A 66 -8.10 17.03 4.98
CA ARG A 66 -8.78 18.34 4.89
C ARG A 66 -9.31 18.82 6.23
N ALA A 67 -9.91 17.93 7.02
CA ALA A 67 -10.35 18.21 8.38
C ALA A 67 -9.18 18.66 9.27
N ALA A 68 -8.02 18.02 9.15
CA ALA A 68 -6.81 18.42 9.88
C ALA A 68 -6.22 19.77 9.43
N MET A 69 -6.55 20.23 8.22
CA MET A 69 -6.17 21.55 7.70
C MET A 69 -7.11 22.68 8.14
N GLY A 70 -8.11 22.39 8.97
CA GLY A 70 -9.04 23.37 9.53
C GLY A 70 -10.31 23.60 8.71
N GLU A 71 -10.57 22.78 7.69
CA GLU A 71 -11.88 22.79 7.01
C GLU A 71 -12.94 22.16 7.90
N SER A 72 -14.16 22.72 7.89
CA SER A 72 -15.33 22.21 8.62
C SER A 72 -15.94 20.98 7.92
N ILE A 73 -15.16 19.91 7.78
CA ILE A 73 -15.55 18.65 7.15
C ILE A 73 -15.29 17.52 8.14
N GLU A 74 -16.17 16.52 8.18
CA GLU A 74 -15.96 15.33 8.99
C GLU A 74 -14.76 14.52 8.46
N ALA A 75 -13.92 14.03 9.38
CA ALA A 75 -12.80 13.18 9.02
C ALA A 75 -13.30 11.83 8.46
N GLY A 76 -12.53 11.25 7.53
CA GLY A 76 -12.78 9.89 7.07
C GLY A 76 -12.50 8.84 8.15
N LEU A 77 -12.51 7.57 7.74
CA LEU A 77 -12.45 6.42 8.67
C LEU A 77 -11.26 6.47 9.64
N PHE A 78 -10.13 6.99 9.17
CA PHE A 78 -8.91 7.16 9.97
C PHE A 78 -8.53 8.63 10.08
N THR A 79 -8.55 9.17 11.29
CA THR A 79 -8.14 10.56 11.55
C THR A 79 -6.61 10.71 11.40
N LEU A 80 -6.16 11.92 11.03
CA LEU A 80 -4.73 12.21 10.84
C LEU A 80 -3.85 11.95 12.08
N PRO A 81 -4.26 12.28 13.32
CA PRO A 81 -3.44 12.01 14.50
C PRO A 81 -3.45 10.53 14.94
N SER A 82 -4.25 9.66 14.31
CA SER A 82 -4.35 8.25 14.67
C SER A 82 -3.00 7.53 14.57
N ILE A 83 -2.77 6.55 15.45
CA ILE A 83 -1.57 5.70 15.44
C ILE A 83 -1.40 5.04 14.07
N GLN A 84 -2.52 4.58 13.49
CA GLN A 84 -2.55 3.97 12.17
C GLN A 84 -2.06 4.92 11.08
N SER A 85 -2.59 6.15 11.01
CA SER A 85 -2.17 7.15 10.03
C SER A 85 -0.66 7.45 10.10
N ARG A 86 -0.11 7.56 11.32
CA ARG A 86 1.35 7.78 11.51
C ARG A 86 2.17 6.61 10.97
N LEU A 87 1.78 5.38 11.30
CA LEU A 87 2.49 4.18 10.82
C LEU A 87 2.37 4.01 9.30
N CYS A 88 1.19 4.25 8.73
CA CYS A 88 0.97 4.21 7.28
C CYS A 88 1.77 5.28 6.54
N THR A 89 1.93 6.46 7.14
CA THR A 89 2.74 7.55 6.60
C THR A 89 4.22 7.18 6.60
N LEU A 90 4.73 6.62 7.70
CA LEU A 90 6.12 6.14 7.78
C LEU A 90 6.39 5.04 6.74
N ALA A 91 5.50 4.07 6.62
CA ALA A 91 5.58 3.03 5.60
C ALA A 91 5.53 3.63 4.18
N GLY A 92 4.70 4.65 3.96
CA GLY A 92 4.63 5.38 2.70
C GLY A 92 5.94 6.08 2.35
N ALA A 93 6.59 6.71 3.32
CA ALA A 93 7.90 7.33 3.14
C ALA A 93 8.97 6.30 2.75
N VAL A 94 9.00 5.14 3.42
CA VAL A 94 9.92 4.03 3.08
C VAL A 94 9.69 3.54 1.65
N ILE A 95 8.43 3.36 1.24
CA ILE A 95 8.09 2.98 -0.15
C ILE A 95 8.57 4.05 -1.13
N GLY A 96 8.32 5.33 -0.84
CA GLY A 96 8.73 6.46 -1.66
C GLY A 96 10.25 6.51 -1.87
N PHE A 97 11.03 6.41 -0.79
CA PHE A 97 12.49 6.40 -0.87
C PHE A 97 13.02 5.18 -1.62
N ALA A 98 12.49 3.99 -1.37
CA ALA A 98 12.91 2.76 -2.05
C ALA A 98 12.56 2.78 -3.55
N ALA A 99 11.40 3.35 -3.91
CA ALA A 99 11.01 3.53 -5.31
C ALA A 99 11.93 4.54 -6.01
N LEU A 100 12.18 5.70 -5.37
CA LEU A 100 13.05 6.74 -5.91
C LEU A 100 14.49 6.25 -6.10
N SER A 101 15.06 5.59 -5.09
CA SER A 101 16.42 5.04 -5.16
C SER A 101 16.57 3.96 -6.23
N SER A 102 15.51 3.18 -6.48
CA SER A 102 15.46 2.19 -7.55
C SER A 102 15.52 2.78 -8.96
N LEU A 103 15.16 4.06 -9.14
CA LEU A 103 15.30 4.76 -10.42
C LEU A 103 16.77 5.10 -10.73
N PHE A 104 17.55 5.45 -9.70
CA PHE A 104 18.95 5.84 -9.83
C PHE A 104 19.89 4.62 -9.91
N ILE A 105 19.63 3.57 -9.14
CA ILE A 105 20.54 2.41 -9.06
C ILE A 105 20.05 1.26 -9.94
N ARG A 106 20.62 1.14 -11.13
CA ARG A 106 20.26 0.12 -12.14
C ARG A 106 21.04 -1.19 -12.01
N LYS A 107 21.08 -1.78 -10.80
CA LYS A 107 21.76 -3.07 -10.54
C LYS A 107 20.75 -4.14 -10.16
N GLN A 108 20.84 -5.34 -10.75
CA GLN A 108 19.89 -6.44 -10.50
C GLN A 108 19.87 -6.88 -9.02
N GLY A 109 21.04 -6.98 -8.38
CA GLY A 109 21.13 -7.30 -6.96
C GLY A 109 20.46 -6.25 -6.08
N TYR A 110 20.61 -4.97 -6.43
CA TYR A 110 19.97 -3.86 -5.73
C TYR A 110 18.43 -3.92 -5.87
N TRP A 111 17.93 -4.08 -7.10
CA TRP A 111 16.49 -4.21 -7.34
C TRP A 111 15.88 -5.44 -6.66
N LYS A 112 16.62 -6.54 -6.52
CA LYS A 112 16.16 -7.69 -5.73
C LYS A 112 15.94 -7.32 -4.26
N VAL A 113 16.89 -6.61 -3.65
CA VAL A 113 16.76 -6.15 -2.25
C VAL A 113 15.61 -5.15 -2.13
N MET A 114 15.55 -4.15 -3.02
CA MET A 114 14.47 -3.15 -3.03
C MET A 114 13.10 -3.78 -3.20
N PHE A 115 12.98 -4.81 -4.05
CA PHE A 115 11.74 -5.55 -4.22
C PHE A 115 11.24 -6.12 -2.90
N PHE A 116 12.12 -6.72 -2.09
CA PHE A 116 11.73 -7.30 -0.80
C PHE A 116 11.42 -6.25 0.26
N ILE A 117 12.15 -5.13 0.27
CA ILE A 117 11.82 -3.98 1.14
C ILE A 117 10.43 -3.46 0.79
N LEU A 118 10.19 -3.15 -0.49
CA LEU A 118 8.89 -2.69 -0.99
C LEU A 118 7.78 -3.69 -0.67
N SER A 119 8.01 -4.98 -0.90
CA SER A 119 7.05 -6.04 -0.61
C SER A 119 6.69 -6.11 0.87
N SER A 120 7.69 -6.11 1.75
CA SER A 120 7.49 -6.17 3.20
C SER A 120 6.73 -4.94 3.70
N THR A 121 7.11 -3.74 3.25
CA THR A 121 6.46 -2.50 3.66
C THR A 121 5.03 -2.40 3.13
N ILE A 122 4.75 -2.83 1.90
CA ILE A 122 3.39 -2.87 1.33
C ILE A 122 2.52 -3.85 2.12
N ILE A 123 2.99 -5.07 2.36
CA ILE A 123 2.25 -6.07 3.15
C ILE A 123 1.93 -5.50 4.53
N PHE A 124 2.94 -4.98 5.24
CA PHE A 124 2.75 -4.36 6.55
C PHE A 124 1.70 -3.24 6.51
N LYS A 125 1.81 -2.30 5.56
CA LYS A 125 0.87 -1.19 5.40
C LYS A 125 -0.56 -1.69 5.16
N THR A 126 -0.75 -2.64 4.26
CA THR A 126 -2.08 -3.19 3.94
C THR A 126 -2.67 -4.00 5.09
N LEU A 127 -1.86 -4.81 5.78
CA LEU A 127 -2.29 -5.57 6.96
C LEU A 127 -2.72 -4.64 8.09
N LEU A 128 -1.96 -3.58 8.34
CA LEU A 128 -2.28 -2.59 9.36
C LEU A 128 -3.65 -1.95 9.10
N ILE A 129 -3.90 -1.51 7.87
CA ILE A 129 -5.19 -0.88 7.49
C ILE A 129 -6.34 -1.89 7.63
N GLU A 130 -6.21 -3.09 7.09
CA GLU A 130 -7.28 -4.09 7.15
C GLU A 130 -7.53 -4.60 8.57
N ALA A 131 -6.48 -4.81 9.37
CA ALA A 131 -6.62 -5.20 10.77
C ALA A 131 -7.36 -4.13 11.59
N SER A 132 -7.02 -2.86 11.38
CA SER A 132 -7.73 -1.76 12.04
C SER A 132 -9.19 -1.66 11.60
N ARG A 133 -9.51 -1.91 10.33
CA ARG A 133 -10.90 -1.99 9.85
C ARG A 133 -11.67 -3.14 10.51
N ILE A 134 -11.05 -4.30 10.67
CA ILE A 134 -11.68 -5.47 11.33
C ILE A 134 -11.93 -5.20 12.81
N ILE A 135 -11.05 -4.47 13.50
CA ILE A 135 -11.22 -4.12 14.92
C ILE A 135 -12.33 -3.08 15.12
N MET A 136 -12.57 -2.22 14.12
CA MET A 136 -13.63 -1.20 14.14
C MET A 136 -15.01 -1.73 13.72
N LEU A 137 -15.08 -2.98 13.21
CA LEU A 137 -16.32 -3.68 12.83
C LEU A 137 -17.05 -4.24 14.06
#